data_AF-A0A3S3GJI7-F1
#
_entry.id   AF-A0A3S3GJI7-F1
#
_cell.length_a   1.000
_cell.length_b   1.000
_cell.length_c   1.000
_cell.angle_alpha   90.00
_cell.angle_beta   90.00
_cell.angle_gamma   90.00
#
_symmetry.space_group_name_H-M   'P 1'
#
loop_
_entity.id
_entity.type
_entity.pdbx_description
1 polymer ?
#
loop_
_entity_poly.entity_id
_entity_poly.type
_entity_poly.pdbx_seq_one_letter_code
_entity_poly.pdbx_strand_id
1 'polypeptide(L)'
;MREIELVFDGRAFPAASVTNHLITVSGRSNGRRWTASKPLAFWRTFAELELTDDAIAGWVARYGDIKSALAPGRSVDTTGWEQLALILALVARAWTKPDDPDGISYIKGEIDAAAIADAARRDVDAPVIFGPSFEPFVHAARLRDFMLVSASFMLRDKTPMRRCAECRHWTAASHAATRYCSNTCRLKAMRKREAA
;
A
#
# COMPACT_ATOMS: atom_id res chain seq x y z
N MET A 1 11.58 -23.01 -6.22
CA MET A 1 10.21 -22.87 -5.69
C MET A 1 9.59 -21.66 -6.38
N ARG A 2 8.46 -21.78 -7.07
CA ARG A 2 7.81 -20.62 -7.72
C ARG A 2 7.29 -19.67 -6.64
N GLU A 3 7.44 -18.38 -6.86
CA GLU A 3 6.91 -17.34 -5.97
C GLU A 3 5.37 -17.35 -6.07
N ILE A 4 4.68 -17.40 -4.93
CA ILE A 4 3.22 -17.35 -4.89
C ILE A 4 2.79 -15.91 -5.16
N GLU A 5 1.93 -15.71 -6.15
CA GLU A 5 1.44 -14.39 -6.53
C GLU A 5 0.48 -13.81 -5.47
N LEU A 6 0.50 -12.49 -5.26
CA LEU A 6 -0.48 -11.79 -4.43
C LEU A 6 -1.35 -10.90 -5.31
N VAL A 7 -2.63 -11.23 -5.38
CA VAL A 7 -3.63 -10.55 -6.22
C VAL A 7 -4.54 -9.68 -5.36
N PHE A 8 -4.81 -8.48 -5.85
CA PHE A 8 -5.80 -7.56 -5.29
C PHE A 8 -6.52 -6.80 -6.40
N ASP A 9 -7.84 -6.71 -6.26
CA ASP A 9 -8.74 -5.93 -7.10
C ASP A 9 -9.35 -4.79 -6.29
N GLY A 10 -8.88 -3.56 -6.54
CA GLY A 10 -9.26 -2.37 -5.79
C GLY A 10 -9.98 -1.32 -6.62
N ARG A 11 -10.48 -0.31 -5.90
CA ARG A 11 -11.15 0.86 -6.50
C ARG A 11 -10.72 2.13 -5.79
N ALA A 12 -10.12 3.04 -6.54
CA ALA A 12 -9.69 4.36 -6.07
C ALA A 12 -10.73 5.42 -6.44
N PHE A 13 -10.85 6.49 -5.66
CA PHE A 13 -11.90 7.50 -5.85
C PHE A 13 -11.33 8.91 -5.97
N PRO A 14 -10.84 9.33 -7.16
CA PRO A 14 -10.07 10.57 -7.33
C PRO A 14 -10.74 11.86 -6.82
N ALA A 15 -12.07 11.85 -6.69
CA ALA A 15 -12.87 12.97 -6.19
C ALA A 15 -13.33 12.77 -4.73
N ALA A 16 -12.57 12.02 -3.93
CA ALA A 16 -12.77 11.97 -2.48
C ALA A 16 -12.43 13.33 -1.86
N SER A 17 -13.29 13.79 -0.96
CA SER A 17 -13.15 15.06 -0.23
C SER A 17 -13.63 14.90 1.20
N VAL A 18 -13.29 15.84 2.07
CA VAL A 18 -13.77 15.84 3.46
C VAL A 18 -14.83 16.91 3.66
N THR A 19 -15.92 16.54 4.31
CA THR A 19 -17.02 17.43 4.69
C THR A 19 -17.38 17.15 6.14
N ASN A 20 -17.24 18.13 7.05
CA ASN A 20 -17.62 17.99 8.47
C ASN A 20 -16.99 16.76 9.17
N HIS A 21 -15.69 16.52 8.99
CA HIS A 21 -14.97 15.33 9.49
C HIS A 21 -15.47 13.99 8.93
N LEU A 22 -16.34 14.01 7.93
CA LEU A 22 -16.79 12.85 7.17
C LEU A 22 -16.19 12.91 5.78
N ILE A 23 -15.40 11.89 5.44
CA ILE A 23 -14.81 11.79 4.11
C ILE A 23 -15.88 11.30 3.16
N THR A 24 -16.33 12.20 2.30
CA THR A 24 -17.38 11.93 1.34
C THR A 24 -16.75 11.72 -0.03
N VAL A 25 -17.14 10.66 -0.71
CA VAL A 25 -16.81 10.53 -2.13
C VAL A 25 -17.79 11.38 -2.94
N SER A 26 -17.35 12.56 -3.34
CA SER A 26 -18.12 13.44 -4.21
C SER A 26 -17.96 12.99 -5.67
N GLY A 27 -19.03 12.47 -6.28
CA GLY A 27 -19.06 12.22 -7.72
C GLY A 27 -19.97 11.07 -8.14
N ARG A 28 -20.57 11.19 -9.33
CA ARG A 28 -21.36 10.12 -9.97
C ARG A 28 -20.50 8.96 -10.50
N SER A 29 -19.17 9.04 -10.37
CA SER A 29 -18.26 8.04 -10.92
C SER A 29 -18.18 6.86 -9.98
N ASN A 30 -18.20 5.64 -10.54
CA ASN A 30 -17.99 4.43 -9.76
C ASN A 30 -16.57 4.34 -9.17
N GLY A 31 -15.68 5.31 -9.35
CA GLY A 31 -14.26 5.22 -9.04
C GLY A 31 -13.44 4.59 -10.18
N ARG A 32 -12.13 4.50 -10.00
CA ARG A 32 -11.17 3.91 -10.94
C ARG A 32 -10.72 2.55 -10.40
N ARG A 33 -11.02 1.48 -11.14
CA ARG A 33 -10.52 0.15 -10.81
C ARG A 33 -9.00 0.11 -11.00
N TRP A 34 -8.31 -0.60 -10.12
CA TRP A 34 -6.90 -0.91 -10.25
C TRP A 34 -6.63 -2.30 -9.69
N THR A 35 -5.59 -2.94 -10.20
CA THR A 35 -5.20 -4.28 -9.77
C THR A 35 -3.73 -4.30 -9.39
N ALA A 36 -3.39 -5.21 -8.50
CA ALA A 36 -2.01 -5.56 -8.20
C ALA A 36 -1.88 -7.07 -8.21
N SER A 37 -0.77 -7.54 -8.73
CA SER A 37 -0.44 -8.96 -8.84
C SER A 37 0.92 -9.25 -8.18
N LYS A 38 1.37 -8.32 -7.33
CA LYS A 38 2.60 -8.43 -6.56
C LYS A 38 2.48 -7.60 -5.28
N PRO A 39 3.27 -7.92 -4.24
CA PRO A 39 3.40 -7.07 -3.06
C PRO A 39 3.77 -5.64 -3.40
N LEU A 40 3.13 -4.68 -2.74
CA LEU A 40 3.40 -3.26 -2.94
C LEU A 40 3.77 -2.58 -1.63
N ALA A 41 4.86 -1.81 -1.65
CA ALA A 41 5.43 -1.15 -0.47
C ALA A 41 4.59 0.00 0.10
N PHE A 42 3.47 0.38 -0.52
CA PHE A 42 2.70 1.54 -0.06
C PHE A 42 2.07 1.31 1.32
N TRP A 43 1.99 0.07 1.81
CA TRP A 43 1.58 -0.24 3.19
C TRP A 43 2.44 0.53 4.21
N ARG A 44 3.72 0.76 3.91
CA ARG A 44 4.59 1.57 4.77
C ARG A 44 4.24 3.06 4.71
N THR A 45 3.69 3.52 3.59
CA THR A 45 3.17 4.89 3.51
C THR A 45 1.93 5.06 4.38
N PHE A 46 1.07 4.03 4.44
CA PHE A 46 -0.07 4.03 5.37
C PHE A 46 0.39 4.05 6.82
N ALA A 47 1.39 3.23 7.16
CA ALA A 47 1.95 3.14 8.51
C ALA A 47 2.53 4.47 9.02
N GLU A 48 3.01 5.30 8.10
CA GLU A 48 3.60 6.61 8.37
C GLU A 48 2.61 7.76 8.10
N LEU A 49 1.33 7.45 7.83
CA LEU A 49 0.31 8.44 7.51
C LEU A 49 -0.17 9.12 8.79
N GLU A 50 -0.07 10.44 8.85
CA GLU A 50 -0.80 11.23 9.83
C GLU A 50 -2.28 11.20 9.43
N LEU A 51 -3.16 10.64 10.27
CA LEU A 51 -4.57 10.41 9.95
C LEU A 51 -5.42 11.69 10.03
N THR A 52 -4.97 12.72 9.35
CA THR A 52 -5.74 13.94 9.11
C THR A 52 -6.74 13.74 7.98
N ASP A 53 -7.79 14.53 7.98
CA ASP A 53 -8.85 14.53 6.97
C ASP A 53 -8.28 14.58 5.53
N ASP A 54 -7.34 15.48 5.24
CA ASP A 54 -6.71 15.61 3.92
C ASP A 54 -5.85 14.39 3.55
N ALA A 55 -5.13 13.83 4.51
CA ALA A 55 -4.28 12.66 4.29
C ALA A 55 -5.13 11.42 3.97
N ILE A 56 -6.23 11.24 4.69
CA ILE A 56 -7.17 10.14 4.46
C ILE A 56 -7.88 10.33 3.11
N ALA A 57 -8.34 11.54 2.78
CA ALA A 57 -8.93 11.82 1.47
C ALA A 57 -7.94 11.54 0.33
N GLY A 58 -6.68 11.97 0.48
CA GLY A 58 -5.60 11.68 -0.48
C GLY A 58 -5.32 10.18 -0.62
N TRP A 59 -5.38 9.42 0.48
CA TRP A 59 -5.25 7.97 0.47
C TRP A 59 -6.39 7.30 -0.31
N VAL A 60 -7.64 7.63 0.03
CA VAL A 60 -8.84 7.08 -0.60
C VAL A 60 -8.90 7.44 -2.08
N ALA A 61 -8.47 8.65 -2.43
CA ALA A 61 -8.38 9.08 -3.82
C ALA A 61 -7.38 8.25 -4.64
N ARG A 62 -6.32 7.76 -4.01
CA ARG A 62 -5.24 7.02 -4.68
C ARG A 62 -5.46 5.52 -4.70
N TYR A 63 -5.83 4.92 -3.56
CA TYR A 63 -5.88 3.48 -3.35
C TYR A 63 -7.29 2.96 -3.06
N GLY A 64 -8.14 3.79 -2.45
CA GLY A 64 -9.47 3.42 -2.01
C GLY A 64 -9.58 3.28 -0.49
N ASP A 65 -10.76 2.85 -0.06
CA ASP A 65 -11.04 2.52 1.34
C ASP A 65 -10.37 1.19 1.73
N ILE A 66 -9.80 1.14 2.95
CA ILE A 66 -9.13 -0.05 3.48
C ILE A 66 -10.08 -1.26 3.60
N LYS A 67 -11.39 -1.02 3.78
CA LYS A 67 -12.41 -2.08 3.92
C LYS A 67 -13.07 -2.47 2.60
N SER A 68 -12.74 -1.81 1.49
CA SER A 68 -13.34 -2.02 0.15
C SER A 68 -14.87 -1.79 0.08
N ALA A 69 -15.45 -0.99 0.98
CA ALA A 69 -16.91 -0.79 1.05
C ALA A 69 -17.42 0.49 0.34
N LEU A 70 -16.51 1.26 -0.26
CA LEU A 70 -16.84 2.61 -0.70
C LEU A 70 -17.67 2.64 -1.99
N ALA A 71 -18.76 3.39 -1.96
CA ALA A 71 -19.65 3.65 -3.09
C ALA A 71 -19.92 5.16 -3.22
N PRO A 72 -20.36 5.65 -4.40
CA PRO A 72 -20.73 7.05 -4.58
C PRO A 72 -21.69 7.55 -3.48
N GLY A 73 -21.37 8.70 -2.88
CA GLY A 73 -22.20 9.31 -1.82
C GLY A 73 -22.14 8.61 -0.46
N ARG A 74 -21.27 7.61 -0.27
CA ARG A 74 -21.00 7.02 1.04
C ARG A 74 -19.80 7.69 1.70
N SER A 75 -19.86 7.78 3.03
CA SER A 75 -18.73 8.19 3.86
C SER A 75 -17.73 7.03 4.00
N VAL A 76 -16.45 7.36 4.12
CA VAL A 76 -15.40 6.39 4.48
C VAL A 76 -15.51 6.07 5.97
N ASP A 77 -15.59 4.79 6.31
CA ASP A 77 -15.48 4.35 7.69
C ASP A 77 -14.00 4.23 8.08
N THR A 78 -13.54 5.15 8.93
CA THR A 78 -12.16 5.20 9.41
C THR A 78 -11.91 4.30 10.63
N THR A 79 -12.93 3.59 11.11
CA THR A 79 -12.79 2.67 12.25
C THR A 79 -11.74 1.61 11.95
N GLY A 80 -10.69 1.57 12.79
CA GLY A 80 -9.58 0.62 12.68
C GLY A 80 -8.41 1.09 11.81
N TRP A 81 -8.44 2.30 11.25
CA TRP A 81 -7.30 2.86 10.51
C TRP A 81 -6.07 3.04 11.41
N GLU A 82 -6.24 3.60 12.61
CA GLU A 82 -5.17 3.75 13.59
C GLU A 82 -4.55 2.40 13.99
N GLN A 83 -5.40 1.41 14.27
CA GLN A 83 -4.96 0.07 14.62
C GLN A 83 -4.16 -0.56 13.48
N LEU A 84 -4.65 -0.44 12.23
CA LEU A 84 -3.94 -0.93 11.05
C LEU A 84 -2.61 -0.20 10.84
N ALA A 85 -2.57 1.12 11.00
CA ALA A 85 -1.36 1.91 10.90
C ALA A 85 -0.33 1.48 11.96
N LEU A 86 -0.77 1.24 13.20
CA LEU A 86 0.08 0.75 14.30
C LEU A 86 0.66 -0.64 14.00
N ILE A 87 -0.15 -1.58 13.51
CA ILE A 87 0.33 -2.92 13.12
C ILE A 87 1.37 -2.80 11.99
N LEU A 88 1.07 -2.04 10.94
CA LEU A 88 2.00 -1.86 9.83
C LEU A 88 3.26 -1.10 10.26
N ALA A 89 3.18 -0.20 11.24
CA ALA A 89 4.32 0.49 11.81
C ALA A 89 5.24 -0.48 12.57
N LEU A 90 4.68 -1.44 13.30
CA LEU A 90 5.47 -2.51 13.93
C LEU A 90 6.24 -3.33 12.89
N VAL A 91 5.60 -3.68 11.76
CA VAL A 91 6.28 -4.34 10.63
C VAL A 91 7.36 -3.42 10.05
N ALA A 92 7.07 -2.14 9.84
CA ALA A 92 8.01 -1.17 9.27
C ALA A 92 9.29 -0.99 10.09
N ARG A 93 9.26 -1.23 11.42
CA ARG A 93 10.45 -1.18 12.28
C ARG A 93 11.54 -2.16 11.85
N ALA A 94 11.15 -3.20 11.10
CA ALA A 94 12.07 -4.17 10.54
C ALA A 94 13.05 -3.57 9.52
N TRP A 95 12.72 -2.41 8.96
CA TRP A 95 13.59 -1.71 8.04
C TRP A 95 14.39 -0.60 8.73
N THR A 96 15.60 -0.32 8.22
CA THR A 96 16.41 0.84 8.57
C THR A 96 15.69 2.13 8.20
N LYS A 97 16.01 3.23 8.88
CA LYS A 97 15.63 4.54 8.33
C LYS A 97 16.43 4.76 7.05
N PRO A 98 15.88 5.42 6.02
CA PRO A 98 16.60 5.74 4.80
C PRO A 98 17.61 6.87 5.09
N ASP A 99 18.66 6.53 5.84
CA ASP A 99 19.70 7.47 6.28
C ASP A 99 20.86 7.54 5.26
N ASP A 100 20.87 6.63 4.26
CA ASP A 100 21.88 6.57 3.20
C ASP A 100 21.64 7.61 2.08
N PRO A 101 22.70 8.01 1.35
CA PRO A 101 22.61 8.96 0.22
C PRO A 101 21.62 8.53 -0.87
N ASP A 102 21.45 7.21 -1.04
CA ASP A 102 20.56 6.64 -2.05
C ASP A 102 19.08 6.61 -1.61
N GLY A 103 18.80 6.87 -0.33
CA GLY A 103 17.46 6.86 0.26
C GLY A 103 16.78 5.49 0.24
N ILE A 104 17.58 4.41 0.18
CA ILE A 104 17.11 3.03 0.24
C ILE A 104 17.11 2.55 1.69
N SER A 105 16.07 1.82 2.05
CA SER A 105 15.80 1.28 3.37
C SER A 105 15.83 -0.24 3.29
N TYR A 106 16.69 -0.86 4.10
CA TYR A 106 16.97 -2.30 4.10
C TYR A 106 16.48 -2.95 5.40
N ILE A 107 16.25 -4.26 5.41
CA ILE A 107 15.91 -4.98 6.65
C ILE A 107 17.09 -4.97 7.62
N LYS A 108 16.80 -4.73 8.91
CA LYS A 108 17.72 -4.88 10.04
C LYS A 108 17.83 -6.35 10.42
N GLY A 109 18.98 -7.00 10.20
CA GLY A 109 19.36 -8.28 10.84
C GLY A 109 18.31 -9.41 10.87
N GLU A 110 18.49 -10.37 11.77
CA GLU A 110 17.48 -11.40 12.06
C GLU A 110 16.43 -10.82 12.99
N ILE A 111 15.31 -10.39 12.39
CA ILE A 111 14.11 -10.07 13.14
C ILE A 111 13.34 -11.35 13.32
N ASP A 112 12.71 -11.48 14.48
CA ASP A 112 11.70 -12.50 14.74
C ASP A 112 10.42 -12.20 13.93
N ALA A 113 10.59 -12.19 12.60
CA ALA A 113 9.63 -11.80 11.59
C ALA A 113 8.39 -12.69 11.65
N ALA A 114 8.55 -13.91 12.17
CA ALA A 114 7.49 -14.86 12.46
C ALA A 114 6.47 -14.30 13.45
N ALA A 115 6.91 -13.70 14.57
CA ALA A 115 6.00 -13.18 15.59
C ALA A 115 5.17 -11.98 15.10
N ILE A 116 5.79 -11.09 14.33
CA ILE A 116 5.11 -9.91 13.75
C ILE A 116 4.13 -10.34 12.64
N ALA A 117 4.53 -11.30 11.79
CA ALA A 117 3.68 -11.83 10.75
C ALA A 117 2.48 -12.62 11.31
N ASP A 118 2.66 -13.39 12.38
CA ASP A 118 1.56 -14.13 13.03
C ASP A 118 0.57 -13.19 13.73
N ALA A 119 1.06 -12.14 14.40
CA ALA A 119 0.20 -11.14 15.02
C ALA A 119 -0.64 -10.39 13.97
N ALA A 120 -0.07 -10.10 12.81
CA ALA A 120 -0.75 -9.44 11.71
C ALA A 120 -1.81 -10.32 11.02
N ARG A 121 -1.77 -11.64 11.18
CA ARG A 121 -2.56 -12.61 10.40
C ARG A 121 -3.92 -12.98 10.96
N ARG A 122 -4.19 -12.78 12.25
CA ARG A 122 -5.39 -13.34 12.91
C ARG A 122 -6.72 -12.91 12.28
N ASP A 123 -6.76 -11.74 11.62
CA ASP A 123 -7.96 -11.18 10.98
C ASP A 123 -7.76 -10.87 9.48
N VAL A 124 -6.85 -11.58 8.81
CA VAL A 124 -6.56 -11.38 7.38
C VAL A 124 -7.39 -12.35 6.54
N ASP A 125 -8.30 -11.81 5.73
CA ASP A 125 -9.04 -12.56 4.72
C ASP A 125 -8.28 -12.56 3.38
N ALA A 126 -7.35 -13.50 3.24
CA ALA A 126 -6.54 -13.66 2.04
C ALA A 126 -6.33 -15.15 1.70
N PRO A 127 -7.37 -15.84 1.18
CA PRO A 127 -7.27 -17.25 0.83
C PRO A 127 -6.26 -17.51 -0.30
N VAL A 128 -5.70 -18.73 -0.29
CA VAL A 128 -4.98 -19.27 -1.45
C VAL A 128 -6.02 -19.83 -2.42
N ILE A 129 -5.99 -19.35 -3.66
CA ILE A 129 -6.86 -19.76 -4.76
C ILE A 129 -5.99 -20.45 -5.81
N PHE A 130 -6.57 -21.42 -6.52
CA PHE A 130 -5.92 -22.08 -7.66
C PHE A 130 -6.48 -21.51 -8.96
N GLY A 131 -5.60 -21.00 -9.82
CA GLY A 131 -5.97 -20.54 -11.15
C GLY A 131 -6.34 -21.69 -12.10
N PRO A 132 -6.77 -21.38 -13.33
CA PRO A 132 -7.16 -22.39 -14.32
C PRO A 132 -6.05 -23.39 -14.68
N SER A 133 -4.78 -23.04 -14.47
CA SER A 133 -3.63 -23.93 -14.72
C SER A 133 -3.10 -24.55 -13.41
N PHE A 134 -3.90 -24.55 -12.34
CA PHE A 134 -3.57 -25.04 -10.99
C PHE A 134 -2.39 -24.32 -10.32
N GLU A 135 -2.06 -23.11 -10.77
CA GLU A 135 -1.12 -22.23 -10.12
C GLU A 135 -1.74 -21.60 -8.86
N PRO A 136 -1.11 -21.74 -7.68
CA PRO A 136 -1.63 -21.12 -6.46
C PRO A 136 -1.29 -19.62 -6.43
N PHE A 137 -2.26 -18.80 -6.04
CA PHE A 137 -2.09 -17.37 -5.74
C PHE A 137 -2.88 -16.99 -4.49
N VAL A 138 -2.43 -15.96 -3.78
CA VAL A 138 -3.15 -15.38 -2.64
C VAL A 138 -4.02 -14.24 -3.13
N HIS A 139 -5.32 -14.26 -2.82
CA HIS A 139 -6.23 -13.17 -3.19
C HIS A 139 -6.72 -12.43 -1.94
N ALA A 140 -6.40 -11.15 -1.84
CA ALA A 140 -6.92 -10.30 -0.77
C ALA A 140 -8.21 -9.60 -1.22
N ALA A 141 -9.32 -9.78 -0.50
CA ALA A 141 -10.58 -9.13 -0.84
C ALA A 141 -10.62 -7.64 -0.43
N ARG A 142 -9.85 -7.27 0.60
CA ARG A 142 -9.83 -5.91 1.16
C ARG A 142 -8.45 -5.30 1.06
N LEU A 143 -8.40 -3.98 0.89
CA LEU A 143 -7.13 -3.26 0.81
C LEU A 143 -6.30 -3.41 2.10
N ARG A 144 -6.93 -3.47 3.28
CA ARG A 144 -6.24 -3.79 4.55
C ARG A 144 -5.50 -5.13 4.49
N ASP A 145 -6.16 -6.16 3.98
CA ASP A 145 -5.64 -7.52 3.95
C ASP A 145 -4.50 -7.60 2.92
N PHE A 146 -4.67 -6.94 1.77
CA PHE A 146 -3.61 -6.80 0.78
C PHE A 146 -2.36 -6.10 1.35
N MET A 147 -2.53 -5.04 2.15
CA MET A 147 -1.41 -4.35 2.78
C MET A 147 -0.67 -5.23 3.79
N LEU A 148 -1.39 -5.95 4.64
CA LEU A 148 -0.80 -6.85 5.65
C LEU A 148 -0.05 -8.02 4.98
N VAL A 149 -0.63 -8.63 3.95
CA VAL A 149 0.03 -9.71 3.19
C VAL A 149 1.21 -9.17 2.39
N SER A 150 1.09 -7.98 1.77
CA SER A 150 2.21 -7.32 1.09
C SER A 150 3.37 -7.07 2.04
N ALA A 151 3.11 -6.56 3.24
CA ALA A 151 4.12 -6.32 4.25
C ALA A 151 4.81 -7.63 4.68
N SER A 152 4.04 -8.71 4.84
CA SER A 152 4.55 -10.04 5.20
C SER A 152 5.45 -10.65 4.11
N PHE A 153 5.03 -10.60 2.84
CA PHE A 153 5.86 -11.07 1.72
C PHE A 153 7.14 -10.27 1.60
N MET A 154 7.05 -8.93 1.67
CA MET A 154 8.23 -8.07 1.60
C MET A 154 9.18 -8.27 2.78
N LEU A 155 8.67 -8.60 3.97
CA LEU A 155 9.47 -8.94 5.14
C LEU A 155 10.23 -10.26 4.93
N ARG A 156 9.53 -11.31 4.50
CA ARG A 156 10.11 -12.62 4.16
C ARG A 156 11.20 -12.51 3.10
N ASP A 157 10.91 -11.76 2.04
CA ASP A 157 11.78 -11.63 0.87
C ASP A 157 12.85 -10.54 1.06
N LYS A 158 12.92 -9.95 2.26
CA LYS A 158 13.84 -8.87 2.65
C LYS A 158 13.88 -7.75 1.62
N THR A 159 12.72 -7.38 1.06
CA THR A 159 12.63 -6.48 -0.07
C THR A 159 13.13 -5.08 0.32
N PRO A 160 14.16 -4.53 -0.34
CA PRO A 160 14.59 -3.17 -0.10
C PRO A 160 13.51 -2.20 -0.57
N MET A 161 13.35 -1.08 0.14
CA MET A 161 12.31 -0.09 -0.13
C MET A 161 12.90 1.30 -0.23
N ARG A 162 12.24 2.20 -0.96
CA ARG A 162 12.58 3.62 -0.96
C ARG A 162 11.33 4.47 -1.19
N ARG A 163 11.42 5.77 -0.90
CA ARG A 163 10.37 6.72 -1.27
C ARG A 163 10.47 7.12 -2.74
N CYS A 164 9.33 7.21 -3.41
CA CYS A 164 9.20 7.73 -4.76
C CYS A 164 9.65 9.20 -4.79
N ALA A 165 10.47 9.58 -5.78
CA ALA A 165 10.97 10.94 -5.91
C ALA A 165 9.87 11.97 -6.24
N GLU A 166 8.75 11.55 -6.83
CA GLU A 166 7.64 12.46 -7.19
C GLU A 166 6.52 12.49 -6.14
N CYS A 167 6.02 11.33 -5.69
CA CYS A 167 4.86 11.27 -4.79
C CYS A 167 5.22 10.91 -3.34
N ARG A 168 6.49 10.65 -3.03
CA ARG A 168 7.01 10.27 -1.70
C ARG A 168 6.46 8.97 -1.10
N HIS A 169 5.53 8.28 -1.76
CA HIS A 169 5.10 6.94 -1.37
C HIS A 169 6.24 5.92 -1.42
N TRP A 170 6.24 5.00 -0.47
CA TRP A 170 7.13 3.85 -0.46
C TRP A 170 6.87 2.93 -1.66
N THR A 171 7.96 2.51 -2.30
CA THR A 171 8.01 1.54 -3.40
C THR A 171 9.13 0.54 -3.16
N ALA A 172 8.99 -0.67 -3.71
CA ALA A 172 10.10 -1.62 -3.75
C ALA A 172 11.27 -1.02 -4.56
N ALA A 173 12.49 -1.13 -4.04
CA ALA A 173 13.72 -0.75 -4.69
C ALA A 173 14.28 -1.96 -5.47
N SER A 174 13.48 -2.48 -6.41
CA SER A 174 13.78 -3.67 -7.21
C SER A 174 15.10 -3.60 -7.97
N HIS A 175 15.61 -2.39 -8.21
CA HIS A 175 16.91 -2.10 -8.79
C HIS A 175 17.40 -0.77 -8.21
N ALA A 176 18.71 -0.57 -8.12
CA ALA A 176 19.31 0.65 -7.55
C ALA A 176 18.80 1.94 -8.24
N ALA A 177 18.49 1.86 -9.53
CA ALA A 177 18.01 2.98 -10.34
C ALA A 177 16.50 3.28 -10.21
N THR A 178 15.70 2.42 -9.57
CA THR A 178 14.27 2.70 -9.38
C THR A 178 14.13 3.96 -8.55
N ARG A 179 13.53 5.03 -9.10
CA ARG A 179 13.28 6.30 -8.38
C ARG A 179 11.80 6.65 -8.27
N TYR A 180 10.94 6.00 -9.04
CA TYR A 180 9.52 6.33 -9.15
C TYR A 180 8.67 5.08 -8.94
N CYS A 181 7.53 5.21 -8.27
CA CYS A 181 6.62 4.09 -8.02
C CYS A 181 5.78 3.69 -9.25
N SER A 182 5.73 4.53 -10.29
CA SER A 182 4.97 4.28 -11.52
C SER A 182 5.47 5.11 -12.69
N ASN A 183 5.12 4.71 -13.91
CA ASN A 183 5.41 5.49 -15.11
C ASN A 183 4.74 6.88 -15.06
N THR A 184 3.55 6.99 -14.47
CA THR A 184 2.87 8.28 -14.28
C THR A 184 3.71 9.23 -13.42
N CYS A 185 4.29 8.75 -12.32
CA CYS A 185 5.17 9.57 -11.47
C CYS A 185 6.44 9.98 -12.22
N ARG A 186 7.02 9.06 -13.02
CA ARG A 186 8.18 9.35 -13.87
C ARG A 186 7.88 10.46 -14.89
N LEU A 187 6.79 10.33 -15.63
CA LEU A 187 6.38 11.32 -16.64
C LEU A 187 6.07 12.69 -16.01
N LYS A 188 5.41 12.71 -14.85
CA LYS A 188 5.13 13.95 -14.12
C LYS A 188 6.42 14.65 -13.68
N ALA A 189 7.40 13.90 -13.18
CA ALA A 189 8.71 14.45 -12.83
C ALA A 189 9.48 14.99 -14.05
N MET A 190 9.39 14.32 -15.21
CA MET A 190 10.02 14.80 -16.45
C MET A 190 9.43 16.13 -16.90
N ARG A 191 8.09 16.25 -16.97
CA ARG A 191 7.42 17.50 -17.37
C ARG A 191 7.76 18.69 -16.48
N LYS A 192 7.91 18.47 -15.16
CA LYS A 192 8.33 19.52 -14.22
C LYS A 192 9.74 20.04 -14.50
N ARG A 193 10.64 19.18 -15.00
CA ARG A 193 12.01 19.56 -15.36
C ARG A 193 12.08 20.32 -16.67
N GLU A 194 11.19 20.01 -17.62
CA GLU A 194 11.10 20.73 -18.90
C GLU A 194 10.50 22.14 -18.71
N ALA A 195 9.72 22.35 -17.66
CA ALA A 195 9.08 23.62 -17.34
C ALA A 195 9.89 24.53 -16.39
N ALA A 196 11.05 24.07 -15.90
CA ALA A 196 11.92 24.78 -14.97
C ALA A 196 13.20 25.23 -15.68
#